data_AF-A0A7R9E8K7-F1
#
_entry.id   AF-A0A7R9E8K7-F1
#
_cell.length_a   1.000
_cell.length_b   1.000
_cell.length_c   1.000
_cell.angle_alpha   90.00
_cell.angle_beta   90.00
_cell.angle_gamma   90.00
#
_symmetry.space_group_name_H-M   'P 1'
#
loop_
_entity.id
_entity.type
_entity.pdbx_description
1 polymer ?
#
loop_
_entity_poly.entity_id
_entity_poly.type
_entity_poly.pdbx_seq_one_letter_code
_entity_poly.pdbx_strand_id
1 'polypeptide(L)'
;MNWRAKVGYHLSSCDCARAVASWNLVQVVASRDNTENTYSYKTSSRGSAGNRQALDSDAYKQLIYTNELTSPCDIRLTPVNKYNFVPDETEVFLNKSQEEDAPHERRRRSLHRSSYHQKYCVEIMVVADRKMAARHGPNLTAYILALMSSVSTPSLVSMIFKDASIGNPMSIAVVKVKVLERDLVDRDPHQEGTSAIDMLGKFCEWQATHNDPDDSSPHHHDAALLLTRETICRNPFQQKCDTLGLAELGTMCKINTSCAIVQDTGLSAAFTIAHELGHVLSMPHDDDMSCRRFHGNSIKRNVMSRMLDNNTNPWVWSKCSTHYLTEFLETGRGDCLLDKPYKDLVAEDGPPSNTLPGENFTEDRQCELVFGPGSKICSYMPMCDRLWCTSESSVPQESRGCRTQHMPWADGTPCKEGMWCQKGHCIPIDRKSLAPRDGKWGEWSSFRPCTRTCGGGVKERVRVCNNPAPANGGRYCEGERVRYRSCNIQECPEGSIDFREEQCARHNNKSYSISGSPEKVKWLPKYGISESCYTSST
;
A
#
# COMPACT_ATOMS: atom_id res chain seq x y z
N MET A 1 26.01 52.38 -7.77
CA MET A 1 26.75 51.24 -8.36
C MET A 1 26.77 50.09 -7.35
N ASN A 2 26.61 48.87 -7.85
CA ASN A 2 26.65 47.56 -7.18
C ASN A 2 25.34 47.02 -6.57
N TRP A 3 24.46 46.55 -7.48
CA TRP A 3 23.51 45.48 -7.19
C TRP A 3 24.23 44.13 -7.15
N ARG A 4 24.15 43.42 -6.02
CA ARG A 4 24.57 42.01 -5.91
C ARG A 4 23.42 41.13 -6.39
N ALA A 5 23.58 40.46 -7.54
CA ALA A 5 22.68 39.40 -7.97
C ALA A 5 22.91 38.14 -7.12
N LYS A 6 21.90 37.72 -6.35
CA LYS A 6 21.80 36.38 -5.79
C LYS A 6 21.32 35.44 -6.90
N VAL A 7 22.21 34.58 -7.39
CA VAL A 7 21.82 33.45 -8.25
C VAL A 7 21.35 32.31 -7.34
N GLY A 8 20.04 32.11 -7.24
CA GLY A 8 19.44 30.95 -6.60
C GLY A 8 19.29 29.83 -7.63
N TYR A 9 20.02 28.74 -7.46
CA TYR A 9 19.87 27.55 -8.30
C TYR A 9 18.75 26.67 -7.76
N HIS A 10 17.64 26.57 -8.51
CA HIS A 10 16.62 25.55 -8.32
C HIS A 10 17.16 24.21 -8.84
N LEU A 11 17.41 23.25 -7.93
CA LEU A 11 17.71 21.86 -8.26
C LEU A 11 16.42 21.15 -8.69
N SER A 12 16.14 21.08 -9.99
CA SER A 12 15.05 20.27 -10.56
C SER A 12 15.58 18.91 -11.04
N SER A 13 15.86 18.03 -10.09
CA SER A 13 16.09 16.60 -10.36
C SER A 13 14.75 15.88 -10.54
N CYS A 14 14.07 16.09 -11.67
CA CYS A 14 12.96 15.22 -12.08
C CYS A 14 13.51 14.15 -13.02
N ASP A 15 13.60 12.91 -12.54
CA ASP A 15 13.78 11.74 -13.40
C ASP A 15 12.50 11.52 -14.21
N CYS A 16 12.56 11.59 -15.55
CA CYS A 16 11.42 11.23 -16.40
C CYS A 16 10.96 9.76 -16.22
N ALA A 17 11.80 8.92 -15.59
CA ALA A 17 11.47 7.53 -15.26
C ALA A 17 10.30 7.40 -14.26
N ARG A 18 10.08 8.38 -13.37
CA ARG A 18 9.03 8.31 -12.34
C ARG A 18 7.61 8.52 -12.88
N ALA A 19 7.44 9.24 -13.98
CA ALA A 19 6.12 9.48 -14.58
C ALA A 19 5.59 8.27 -15.38
N VAL A 20 6.48 7.39 -15.86
CA VAL A 20 6.11 6.23 -16.71
C VAL A 20 5.90 4.95 -15.89
N ALA A 21 6.47 4.88 -14.68
CA ALA A 21 6.35 3.70 -13.81
C ALA A 21 4.91 3.43 -13.32
N SER A 22 4.01 4.41 -13.41
CA SER A 22 2.59 4.29 -13.04
C SER A 22 1.76 3.42 -14.00
N TRP A 23 2.33 2.97 -15.13
CA TRP A 23 1.57 2.35 -16.23
C TRP A 23 1.72 0.83 -16.34
N ASN A 24 2.67 0.21 -15.63
CA ASN A 24 2.95 -1.23 -15.76
C ASN A 24 2.18 -2.13 -14.77
N LEU A 25 1.03 -1.69 -14.24
CA LEU A 25 0.24 -2.48 -13.29
C LEU A 25 -1.16 -2.87 -13.73
N VAL A 26 -1.55 -2.64 -14.99
CA VAL A 26 -2.78 -3.22 -15.50
C VAL A 26 -2.48 -4.63 -16.02
N GLN A 27 -2.72 -5.63 -15.16
CA GLN A 27 -2.85 -7.01 -15.64
C GLN A 27 -4.05 -7.11 -16.59
N VAL A 28 -3.79 -7.71 -17.75
CA VAL A 28 -4.77 -8.10 -18.75
C VAL A 28 -5.75 -9.11 -18.14
N VAL A 29 -6.99 -8.70 -17.92
CA VAL A 29 -8.12 -9.63 -17.84
C VAL A 29 -8.55 -9.93 -19.28
N ALA A 30 -8.09 -11.05 -19.81
CA ALA A 30 -8.59 -11.57 -21.08
C ALA A 30 -9.91 -12.32 -20.82
N SER A 31 -11.05 -11.71 -21.16
CA SER A 31 -12.29 -12.45 -21.33
C SER A 31 -12.27 -13.13 -22.71
N ARG A 32 -12.31 -14.45 -22.72
CA ARG A 32 -12.58 -15.28 -23.90
C ARG A 32 -14.09 -15.43 -24.01
N ASP A 33 -14.71 -14.73 -24.95
CA ASP A 33 -16.04 -15.11 -25.40
C ASP A 33 -15.93 -16.28 -26.39
N ASN A 34 -16.52 -17.39 -25.95
CA ASN A 34 -16.74 -18.61 -26.69
C ASN A 34 -18.01 -18.43 -27.53
N THR A 35 -17.90 -18.38 -28.86
CA THR A 35 -19.05 -18.50 -29.76
C THR A 35 -18.90 -19.78 -30.58
N GLU A 36 -19.66 -20.81 -30.22
CA GLU A 36 -20.05 -21.90 -31.11
C GLU A 36 -21.56 -22.19 -30.93
N ASN A 37 -22.31 -21.98 -32.00
CA ASN A 37 -23.51 -22.71 -32.45
C ASN A 37 -24.03 -21.95 -33.69
N THR A 38 -23.66 -22.30 -34.93
CA THR A 38 -24.03 -23.45 -35.79
C THR A 38 -25.06 -23.08 -36.86
N TYR A 39 -24.77 -23.52 -38.10
CA TYR A 39 -25.59 -23.61 -39.35
C TYR A 39 -25.80 -22.32 -40.18
N SER A 40 -25.07 -22.12 -41.30
CA SER A 40 -25.30 -22.61 -42.70
C SER A 40 -26.57 -22.01 -43.34
N TYR A 41 -26.61 -21.39 -44.53
CA TYR A 41 -26.00 -21.69 -45.83
C TYR A 41 -25.88 -20.43 -46.72
N LYS A 42 -24.98 -20.58 -47.72
CA LYS A 42 -24.80 -19.90 -49.03
C LYS A 42 -26.06 -19.15 -49.57
N THR A 43 -25.96 -18.03 -50.30
CA THR A 43 -25.35 -17.85 -51.63
C THR A 43 -25.36 -16.37 -52.08
N SER A 44 -24.37 -15.95 -52.88
CA SER A 44 -24.42 -15.14 -54.14
C SER A 44 -25.42 -13.96 -54.20
N SER A 45 -25.12 -12.72 -54.63
CA SER A 45 -24.29 -12.26 -55.76
C SER A 45 -24.32 -10.72 -55.82
N ARG A 46 -23.27 -10.13 -56.40
CA ARG A 46 -23.21 -8.92 -57.27
C ARG A 46 -24.08 -7.69 -56.93
N GLY A 47 -23.43 -6.52 -56.94
CA GLY A 47 -24.09 -5.32 -57.48
C GLY A 47 -23.60 -3.99 -56.91
N SER A 48 -22.92 -3.24 -57.76
CA SER A 48 -22.39 -1.90 -57.58
C SER A 48 -23.37 -0.80 -57.10
N ALA A 49 -22.75 0.26 -56.60
CA ALA A 49 -23.09 1.67 -56.77
C ALA A 49 -24.14 2.31 -55.84
N GLY A 50 -23.64 3.27 -55.04
CA GLY A 50 -23.97 4.67 -55.31
C GLY A 50 -24.95 5.37 -54.36
N ASN A 51 -24.43 6.48 -53.81
CA ASN A 51 -25.07 7.74 -53.47
C ASN A 51 -25.68 8.00 -52.08
N ARG A 52 -25.04 9.02 -51.47
CA ARG A 52 -25.60 10.26 -50.88
C ARG A 52 -26.38 10.15 -49.58
N GLN A 53 -25.66 10.54 -48.52
CA GLN A 53 -26.23 11.09 -47.30
C GLN A 53 -26.50 12.59 -47.49
N ALA A 54 -27.71 13.01 -47.11
CA ALA A 54 -27.98 14.33 -46.55
C ALA A 54 -29.07 14.18 -45.46
N LEU A 55 -28.61 14.31 -44.22
CA LEU A 55 -29.18 15.11 -43.12
C LEU A 55 -30.71 15.05 -42.89
N ASP A 56 -31.14 14.58 -41.73
CA ASP A 56 -31.61 15.47 -40.65
C ASP A 56 -31.77 14.69 -39.31
N SER A 57 -31.95 15.50 -38.29
CA SER A 57 -31.80 15.42 -36.84
C SER A 57 -32.86 14.66 -36.03
N ASP A 58 -32.49 14.44 -34.77
CA ASP A 58 -33.32 14.25 -33.57
C ASP A 58 -33.92 12.87 -33.22
N ALA A 59 -33.10 12.08 -32.51
CA ALA A 59 -33.44 11.24 -31.34
C ALA A 59 -32.12 10.57 -30.88
N TYR A 60 -31.66 10.57 -29.63
CA TYR A 60 -32.34 10.58 -28.35
C TYR A 60 -31.31 10.97 -27.26
N LYS A 61 -31.77 11.72 -26.25
CA LYS A 61 -31.05 12.08 -25.01
C LYS A 61 -30.67 10.83 -24.21
N GLN A 62 -29.44 10.76 -23.67
CA GLN A 62 -29.14 10.39 -22.27
C GLN A 62 -27.63 10.25 -22.00
N LEU A 63 -27.24 10.65 -20.77
CA LEU A 63 -25.96 10.46 -20.06
C LEU A 63 -24.90 11.57 -20.18
N ILE A 64 -25.18 12.68 -19.50
CA ILE A 64 -24.17 13.50 -18.81
C ILE A 64 -24.30 13.19 -17.32
N TYR A 65 -23.28 12.54 -16.74
CA TYR A 65 -22.80 12.68 -15.35
C TYR A 65 -21.44 11.96 -15.28
N THR A 66 -20.37 12.65 -15.70
CA THR A 66 -19.00 12.24 -15.39
C THR A 66 -18.46 13.25 -14.37
N ASN A 67 -18.42 12.83 -13.10
CA ASN A 67 -17.82 13.60 -12.03
C ASN A 67 -16.31 13.71 -12.23
N GLU A 68 -15.83 14.86 -11.75
CA GLU A 68 -14.49 15.40 -11.87
C GLU A 68 -13.42 14.48 -11.28
N LEU A 69 -12.54 13.98 -12.14
CA LEU A 69 -11.27 13.38 -11.77
C LEU A 69 -10.23 14.50 -11.72
N THR A 70 -9.86 14.97 -10.52
CA THR A 70 -8.66 15.80 -10.34
C THR A 70 -7.42 14.92 -10.49
N SER A 71 -7.07 14.64 -11.74
CA SER A 71 -5.79 14.11 -12.22
C SER A 71 -4.74 15.24 -12.20
N PRO A 72 -3.43 14.96 -12.02
CA PRO A 72 -2.39 15.98 -12.22
C PRO A 72 -2.21 16.40 -13.69
N CYS A 73 -3.05 15.91 -14.61
CA CYS A 73 -3.07 16.31 -16.01
C CYS A 73 -4.46 16.81 -16.38
N ASP A 74 -4.64 18.13 -16.45
CA ASP A 74 -5.85 18.77 -16.95
C ASP A 74 -5.66 19.15 -18.44
N ILE A 75 -6.65 18.79 -19.28
CA ILE A 75 -6.71 19.17 -20.69
C ILE A 75 -7.57 20.43 -20.77
N ARG A 76 -6.95 21.62 -20.75
CA ARG A 76 -7.65 22.85 -21.15
C ARG A 76 -7.78 22.90 -22.67
N LEU A 77 -8.98 22.65 -23.16
CA LEU A 77 -9.42 23.16 -24.46
C LEU A 77 -9.89 24.61 -24.28
N THR A 78 -9.13 25.57 -24.80
CA THR A 78 -9.69 26.89 -25.12
C THR A 78 -9.32 27.31 -26.54
N PRO A 79 -10.23 28.00 -27.25
CA PRO A 79 -10.12 28.22 -28.69
C PRO A 79 -9.09 29.30 -29.01
N VAL A 80 -8.41 29.12 -30.14
CA VAL A 80 -7.62 30.18 -30.77
C VAL A 80 -8.57 31.24 -31.29
N ASN A 81 -8.51 32.45 -30.73
CA ASN A 81 -8.76 33.66 -31.50
C ASN A 81 -7.61 34.64 -31.30
N LYS A 82 -6.96 34.92 -32.43
CA LYS A 82 -5.89 35.90 -32.62
C LYS A 82 -6.39 37.30 -32.24
N TYR A 83 -5.62 38.08 -31.49
CA TYR A 83 -5.36 39.50 -31.75
C TYR A 83 -4.09 39.95 -31.01
N ASN A 84 -3.28 40.73 -31.72
CA ASN A 84 -2.01 41.34 -31.28
C ASN A 84 -2.23 42.34 -30.14
N PHE A 85 -1.24 42.53 -29.24
CA PHE A 85 -0.85 43.87 -28.79
C PHE A 85 0.56 43.89 -28.16
N VAL A 86 1.28 44.99 -28.44
CA VAL A 86 2.66 45.37 -28.11
C VAL A 86 2.77 45.81 -26.63
N PRO A 87 3.93 45.66 -25.96
CA PRO A 87 4.09 46.07 -24.57
C PRO A 87 4.25 47.59 -24.45
N ASP A 88 3.66 48.19 -23.41
CA ASP A 88 3.98 49.55 -23.01
C ASP A 88 4.41 49.58 -21.53
N GLU A 89 5.49 50.32 -21.30
CA GLU A 89 6.07 50.63 -20.01
C GLU A 89 5.22 51.70 -19.32
N THR A 90 5.15 51.68 -17.99
CA THR A 90 5.18 52.92 -17.18
C THR A 90 5.25 52.59 -15.69
N GLU A 91 6.34 53.05 -15.06
CA GLU A 91 6.44 53.28 -13.63
C GLU A 91 5.58 54.47 -13.23
N VAL A 92 4.93 54.43 -12.05
CA VAL A 92 4.77 55.62 -11.18
C VAL A 92 4.75 55.20 -9.70
N PHE A 93 5.66 55.83 -8.94
CA PHE A 93 5.76 55.87 -7.48
C PHE A 93 4.62 56.69 -6.84
N LEU A 94 4.23 56.38 -5.58
CA LEU A 94 4.30 57.34 -4.45
C LEU A 94 3.59 56.83 -3.16
N ASN A 95 4.43 56.73 -2.12
CA ASN A 95 4.28 57.18 -0.72
C ASN A 95 3.24 56.65 0.29
N LYS A 96 3.80 56.47 1.49
CA LYS A 96 3.28 56.05 2.79
C LYS A 96 2.44 57.12 3.50
N SER A 97 1.47 56.68 4.29
CA SER A 97 1.14 57.17 5.66
C SER A 97 0.39 56.02 6.37
N GLN A 98 0.99 55.39 7.39
CA GLN A 98 0.75 55.59 8.83
C GLN A 98 -0.73 55.43 9.25
N GLU A 99 -1.06 54.28 9.84
CA GLU A 99 -1.86 54.19 11.06
C GLU A 99 -1.74 52.79 11.69
N GLU A 100 -1.73 52.77 13.01
CA GLU A 100 -1.36 51.68 13.92
C GLU A 100 -2.54 50.76 14.23
N ASP A 101 -2.22 49.47 14.48
CA ASP A 101 -2.71 48.59 15.56
C ASP A 101 -3.17 47.17 15.19
N ALA A 102 -2.68 46.25 16.04
CA ALA A 102 -3.00 44.82 16.24
C ALA A 102 -2.32 43.75 15.34
N PRO A 103 -1.51 42.82 15.92
CA PRO A 103 -0.83 41.77 15.17
C PRO A 103 -1.75 40.56 14.96
N HIS A 104 -2.36 40.47 13.77
CA HIS A 104 -2.79 39.19 13.23
C HIS A 104 -1.55 38.45 12.71
N GLU A 105 -1.09 37.42 13.43
CA GLU A 105 -0.07 36.48 12.95
C GLU A 105 -0.57 35.73 11.71
N ARG A 106 -0.39 36.34 10.54
CA ARG A 106 -0.31 35.63 9.28
C ARG A 106 0.95 34.77 9.34
N ARG A 107 0.80 33.52 9.79
CA ARG A 107 1.78 32.44 9.62
C ARG A 107 2.05 32.28 8.12
N ARG A 108 3.00 33.04 7.60
CA ARG A 108 3.75 32.69 6.40
C ARG A 108 4.41 31.35 6.72
N ARG A 109 3.77 30.25 6.34
CA ARG A 109 4.41 28.94 6.25
C ARG A 109 5.49 29.05 5.19
N SER A 110 6.67 29.47 5.62
CA SER A 110 7.92 29.20 4.90
C SER A 110 7.98 27.68 4.72
N LEU A 111 7.74 27.23 3.49
CA LEU A 111 7.96 25.85 3.05
C LEU A 111 9.46 25.56 3.04
N HIS A 112 10.08 25.58 4.22
CA HIS A 112 11.30 24.84 4.47
C HIS A 112 10.87 23.41 4.77
N ARG A 113 10.72 22.61 3.70
CA ARG A 113 10.59 21.15 3.74
C ARG A 113 11.92 20.58 4.23
N SER A 114 12.21 20.78 5.52
CA SER A 114 13.35 20.18 6.19
C SER A 114 13.07 18.69 6.31
N SER A 115 14.05 17.89 5.89
CA SER A 115 14.11 16.42 5.92
C SER A 115 14.10 15.87 7.37
N TYR A 116 13.07 16.18 8.13
CA TYR A 116 12.73 15.48 9.36
C TYR A 116 11.87 14.28 8.94
N HIS A 117 12.45 13.09 8.85
CA HIS A 117 11.66 11.88 8.55
C HIS A 117 10.63 11.67 9.66
N GLN A 118 9.36 11.99 9.33
CA GLN A 118 8.17 11.77 10.13
C GLN A 118 7.95 10.26 10.33
N LYS A 119 7.35 9.89 11.47
CA LYS A 119 6.75 8.57 11.65
C LYS A 119 5.56 8.48 10.72
N TYR A 120 5.39 7.34 10.05
CA TYR A 120 4.23 7.11 9.19
C TYR A 120 3.19 6.32 10.00
N CYS A 121 1.97 6.82 10.05
CA CYS A 121 0.84 6.16 10.69
C CYS A 121 -0.18 5.76 9.63
N VAL A 122 -0.68 4.53 9.68
CA VAL A 122 -1.83 4.10 8.88
C VAL A 122 -3.05 4.12 9.79
N GLU A 123 -3.90 5.12 9.61
CA GLU A 123 -5.23 5.21 10.17
C GLU A 123 -6.15 4.21 9.47
N ILE A 124 -6.55 3.15 10.18
CA ILE A 124 -7.33 2.07 9.58
C ILE A 124 -8.74 1.97 10.14
N MET A 125 -9.73 1.90 9.26
CA MET A 125 -11.07 1.43 9.59
C MET A 125 -11.12 -0.09 9.41
N VAL A 126 -11.47 -0.81 10.48
CA VAL A 126 -11.67 -2.26 10.42
C VAL A 126 -13.15 -2.57 10.41
N VAL A 127 -13.57 -3.38 9.44
CA VAL A 127 -14.96 -3.75 9.20
C VAL A 127 -15.09 -5.25 9.34
N ALA A 128 -16.06 -5.72 10.11
CA ALA A 128 -16.40 -7.13 10.21
C ALA A 128 -17.72 -7.40 9.50
N ASP A 129 -17.80 -8.49 8.74
CA ASP A 129 -19.07 -8.93 8.18
C ASP A 129 -19.99 -9.59 9.23
N ARG A 130 -21.21 -9.93 8.81
CA ARG A 130 -22.18 -10.59 9.69
C ARG A 130 -21.71 -11.96 10.18
N LYS A 131 -20.95 -12.68 9.37
CA LYS A 131 -20.43 -14.01 9.71
C LYS A 131 -19.36 -13.92 10.80
N MET A 132 -18.49 -12.91 10.74
CA MET A 132 -17.57 -12.54 11.82
C MET A 132 -18.31 -12.22 13.11
N ALA A 133 -19.35 -11.38 13.03
CA ALA A 133 -20.17 -11.02 14.19
C ALA A 133 -20.87 -12.24 14.80
N ALA A 134 -21.44 -13.13 13.98
CA ALA A 134 -22.06 -14.36 14.44
C ALA A 134 -21.03 -15.32 15.07
N ARG A 135 -19.81 -15.37 14.53
CA ARG A 135 -18.75 -16.27 15.01
C ARG A 135 -18.18 -15.85 16.36
N HIS A 136 -17.83 -14.58 16.50
CA HIS A 136 -17.12 -14.07 17.69
C HIS A 136 -18.08 -13.50 18.74
N GLY A 137 -19.32 -13.20 18.37
CA GLY A 137 -20.35 -12.69 19.26
C GLY A 137 -19.90 -11.43 20.00
N PRO A 138 -20.09 -11.33 21.32
CA PRO A 138 -19.71 -10.15 22.09
C PRO A 138 -18.19 -9.91 22.13
N ASN A 139 -17.37 -10.93 21.82
CA ASN A 139 -15.91 -10.82 21.84
C ASN A 139 -15.32 -10.32 20.50
N LEU A 140 -16.15 -10.01 19.50
CA LEU A 140 -15.68 -9.57 18.17
C LEU A 140 -14.70 -8.40 18.27
N THR A 141 -15.05 -7.34 19.01
CA THR A 141 -14.17 -6.16 19.12
C THR A 141 -12.85 -6.51 19.79
N ALA A 142 -12.87 -7.27 20.88
CA ALA A 142 -11.65 -7.70 21.56
C ALA A 142 -10.76 -8.56 20.64
N TYR A 143 -11.37 -9.42 19.83
CA TYR A 143 -10.67 -10.22 18.83
C TYR A 143 -10.01 -9.36 17.75
N ILE A 144 -10.75 -8.41 17.16
CA ILE A 144 -10.22 -7.48 16.15
C ILE A 144 -9.05 -6.68 16.72
N LEU A 145 -9.17 -6.18 17.95
CA LEU A 145 -8.12 -5.41 18.60
C LEU A 145 -6.88 -6.28 18.89
N ALA A 146 -7.06 -7.54 19.29
CA ALA A 146 -5.92 -8.46 19.46
C ALA A 146 -5.14 -8.71 18.15
N LEU A 147 -5.83 -8.77 17.01
CA LEU A 147 -5.19 -8.85 15.69
C LEU A 147 -4.48 -7.55 15.30
N MET A 148 -5.23 -6.44 15.33
CA MET A 148 -4.85 -5.19 14.67
C MET A 148 -3.99 -4.30 15.53
N SER A 149 -4.49 -3.96 16.71
CA SER A 149 -3.88 -3.02 17.66
C SER A 149 -4.70 -3.15 18.95
N SER A 150 -4.06 -3.48 20.09
CA SER A 150 -4.76 -3.68 21.38
C SER A 150 -4.38 -2.62 22.42
N VAL A 151 -5.36 -2.21 23.25
CA VAL A 151 -5.34 -1.02 24.13
C VAL A 151 -4.18 -1.01 25.13
N SER A 152 -3.58 -2.16 25.41
CA SER A 152 -2.55 -2.30 26.45
C SER A 152 -1.41 -3.23 26.08
N THR A 153 -1.51 -3.99 24.98
CA THR A 153 -0.50 -4.97 24.58
C THR A 153 -0.15 -4.81 23.09
N PRO A 154 1.10 -5.04 22.67
CA PRO A 154 1.44 -5.10 21.26
C PRO A 154 0.55 -6.14 20.55
N SER A 155 -0.20 -5.71 19.53
CA SER A 155 -0.97 -6.62 18.67
C SER A 155 -0.07 -7.27 17.63
N LEU A 156 -0.58 -8.34 16.99
CA LEU A 156 0.17 -9.07 15.97
C LEU A 156 0.49 -8.19 14.75
N VAL A 157 -0.48 -7.48 14.17
CA VAL A 157 -0.26 -6.61 13.00
C VAL A 157 0.66 -5.44 13.35
N SER A 158 0.45 -4.77 14.49
CA SER A 158 1.31 -3.67 14.93
C SER A 158 2.76 -4.13 15.13
N MET A 159 2.97 -5.35 15.66
CA MET A 159 4.30 -5.93 15.80
C MET A 159 4.97 -6.19 14.45
N ILE A 160 4.25 -6.68 13.45
CA ILE A 160 4.79 -6.89 12.09
C ILE A 160 5.22 -5.54 11.49
N PHE A 161 4.40 -4.50 11.60
CA PHE A 161 4.73 -3.16 11.06
C PHE A 161 5.81 -2.42 11.85
N LYS A 162 6.01 -2.75 13.13
CA LYS A 162 7.09 -2.20 13.97
C LYS A 162 8.40 -2.99 13.85
N ASP A 163 8.41 -4.14 13.17
CA ASP A 163 9.62 -4.93 13.01
C ASP A 163 10.67 -4.17 12.19
N ALA A 164 11.93 -4.22 12.62
CA ALA A 164 13.03 -3.49 12.00
C ALA A 164 13.22 -3.82 10.52
N SER A 165 12.83 -5.02 10.10
CA SER A 165 12.98 -5.50 8.73
C SER A 165 12.15 -4.74 7.71
N ILE A 166 11.09 -4.01 8.10
CA ILE A 166 10.29 -3.18 7.19
C ILE A 166 11.08 -1.95 6.68
N GLY A 167 12.13 -1.56 7.41
CA GLY A 167 13.08 -0.53 7.04
C GLY A 167 12.61 0.91 7.14
N ASN A 168 11.36 1.15 7.56
CA ASN A 168 10.73 2.46 7.72
C ASN A 168 9.94 2.55 9.05
N PRO A 169 9.80 3.76 9.65
CA PRO A 169 9.10 3.94 10.92
C PRO A 169 7.57 3.91 10.73
N MET A 170 7.01 2.72 10.51
CA MET A 170 5.57 2.51 10.30
C MET A 170 4.83 2.23 11.61
N SER A 171 3.59 2.67 11.68
CA SER A 171 2.65 2.37 12.77
C SER A 171 1.24 2.20 12.21
N ILE A 172 0.40 1.45 12.92
CA ILE A 172 -1.02 1.24 12.57
C ILE A 172 -1.84 1.77 13.73
N ALA A 173 -2.85 2.58 13.44
CA ALA A 173 -3.81 3.11 14.41
C ALA A 173 -5.23 2.71 13.98
N VAL A 174 -5.98 2.05 14.86
CA VAL A 174 -7.36 1.64 14.53
C VAL A 174 -8.29 2.78 14.93
N VAL A 175 -8.76 3.54 13.94
CA VAL A 175 -9.57 4.73 14.17
C VAL A 175 -11.06 4.40 14.30
N LYS A 176 -11.52 3.33 13.63
CA LYS A 176 -12.92 2.91 13.56
C LYS A 176 -13.04 1.38 13.50
N VAL A 177 -14.03 0.84 14.21
CA VAL A 177 -14.49 -0.55 14.04
C VAL A 177 -15.97 -0.53 13.68
N LYS A 178 -16.34 -1.18 12.57
CA LYS A 178 -17.73 -1.30 12.11
C LYS A 178 -18.12 -2.76 11.86
N VAL A 179 -19.42 -3.03 11.93
CA VAL A 179 -20.00 -4.32 11.53
C VAL A 179 -20.96 -4.05 10.38
N LEU A 180 -20.87 -4.84 9.32
CA LEU A 180 -21.80 -4.73 8.19
C LEU A 180 -23.19 -5.22 8.60
N GLU A 181 -24.20 -4.43 8.27
CA GLU A 181 -25.60 -4.79 8.52
C GLU A 181 -26.14 -5.79 7.49
N ARG A 182 -25.57 -5.79 6.28
CA ARG A 182 -25.95 -6.63 5.14
C ARG A 182 -24.71 -7.14 4.43
N ASP A 183 -24.84 -8.26 3.74
CA ASP A 183 -23.76 -8.81 2.94
C ASP A 183 -23.52 -7.91 1.72
N LEU A 184 -22.25 -7.69 1.37
CA LEU A 184 -21.87 -6.79 0.25
C LEU A 184 -22.05 -7.45 -1.12
N VAL A 185 -22.00 -8.78 -1.15
CA VAL A 185 -22.10 -9.60 -2.35
C VAL A 185 -23.03 -10.76 -2.04
N ASP A 186 -24.02 -10.97 -2.90
CA ASP A 186 -24.90 -12.13 -2.81
C ASP A 186 -24.13 -13.37 -3.25
N ARG A 187 -24.04 -14.37 -2.37
CA ARG A 187 -23.41 -15.64 -2.69
C ARG A 187 -24.32 -16.48 -3.58
N ASP A 188 -23.79 -16.93 -4.72
CA ASP A 188 -24.40 -17.99 -5.51
C ASP A 188 -24.31 -19.33 -4.74
N PRO A 189 -25.44 -19.99 -4.43
CA PRO A 189 -25.45 -21.28 -3.72
C PRO A 189 -24.67 -22.40 -4.44
N HIS A 190 -24.46 -22.29 -5.75
CA HIS A 190 -23.75 -23.28 -6.56
C HIS A 190 -22.22 -23.10 -6.54
N GLN A 191 -21.71 -22.05 -5.90
CA GLN A 191 -20.28 -21.73 -5.83
C GLN A 191 -19.66 -22.15 -4.49
N GLU A 192 -18.38 -22.53 -4.52
CA GLU A 192 -17.61 -22.92 -3.32
C GLU A 192 -17.37 -21.75 -2.35
N GLY A 193 -17.34 -20.52 -2.87
CA GLY A 193 -17.18 -19.30 -2.10
C GLY A 193 -17.49 -18.06 -2.93
N THR A 194 -17.21 -16.88 -2.38
CA THR A 194 -17.50 -15.59 -3.00
C THR A 194 -16.29 -15.10 -3.81
N SER A 195 -16.55 -14.47 -4.96
CA SER A 195 -15.52 -13.82 -5.76
C SER A 195 -14.78 -12.74 -4.94
N ALA A 196 -13.48 -12.93 -4.74
CA ALA A 196 -12.64 -12.00 -3.98
C ALA A 196 -12.55 -10.63 -4.67
N ILE A 197 -12.55 -10.61 -6.01
CA ILE A 197 -12.51 -9.37 -6.81
C ILE A 197 -13.80 -8.58 -6.61
N ASP A 198 -14.97 -9.24 -6.70
CA ASP A 198 -16.26 -8.56 -6.53
C ASP A 198 -16.44 -8.06 -5.09
N MET A 199 -16.05 -8.88 -4.10
CA MET A 199 -16.08 -8.49 -2.70
C MET A 199 -15.17 -7.29 -2.41
N LEU A 200 -13.95 -7.28 -2.95
CA LEU A 200 -13.02 -6.14 -2.80
C LEU A 200 -13.63 -4.90 -3.43
N GLY A 201 -14.08 -4.96 -4.69
CA GLY A 201 -14.67 -3.81 -5.38
C GLY A 201 -15.87 -3.22 -4.62
N LYS A 202 -16.81 -4.06 -4.17
CA LYS A 202 -17.98 -3.62 -3.39
C LYS A 202 -17.60 -3.05 -2.03
N PHE A 203 -16.59 -3.62 -1.37
CA PHE A 203 -16.11 -3.10 -0.10
C PHE A 203 -15.42 -1.74 -0.27
N CYS A 204 -14.61 -1.58 -1.31
CA CYS A 204 -13.92 -0.34 -1.64
C CYS A 204 -14.90 0.80 -1.97
N GLU A 205 -15.98 0.51 -2.71
CA GLU A 205 -17.11 1.44 -2.93
C GLU A 205 -17.77 1.81 -1.60
N TRP A 206 -18.09 0.82 -0.76
CA TRP A 206 -18.78 1.03 0.50
C TRP A 206 -17.95 1.85 1.49
N GLN A 207 -16.66 1.54 1.67
CA GLN A 207 -15.81 2.24 2.64
C GLN A 207 -15.60 3.71 2.26
N ALA A 208 -15.54 4.03 0.95
CA ALA A 208 -15.38 5.39 0.46
C ALA A 208 -16.56 6.28 0.87
N THR A 209 -17.79 5.73 0.89
CA THR A 209 -18.98 6.47 1.37
C THR A 209 -18.98 6.73 2.88
N HIS A 210 -18.08 6.07 3.62
CA HIS A 210 -17.89 6.22 5.06
C HIS A 210 -16.55 6.88 5.42
N ASN A 211 -15.82 7.39 4.42
CA ASN A 211 -14.56 8.08 4.62
C ASN A 211 -14.74 9.59 4.44
N ASP A 212 -14.22 10.36 5.39
CA ASP A 212 -14.12 11.80 5.23
C ASP A 212 -12.98 12.11 4.24
N PRO A 213 -13.18 12.89 3.17
CA PRO A 213 -12.10 13.24 2.25
C PRO A 213 -11.07 14.21 2.87
N ASP A 214 -11.39 14.89 3.97
CA ASP A 214 -10.44 15.70 4.72
C ASP A 214 -9.60 14.81 5.64
N ASP A 215 -8.33 14.64 5.29
CA ASP A 215 -7.29 13.91 6.04
C ASP A 215 -7.21 14.36 7.51
N SER A 216 -7.50 15.63 7.81
CA SER A 216 -7.45 16.16 9.17
C SER A 216 -8.71 15.87 10.01
N SER A 217 -9.74 15.29 9.39
CA SER A 217 -11.00 14.98 10.04
C SER A 217 -10.84 13.80 11.00
N PRO A 218 -11.45 13.83 12.20
CA PRO A 218 -11.50 12.67 13.09
C PRO A 218 -12.29 11.48 12.51
N HIS A 219 -12.99 11.70 11.39
CA HIS A 219 -13.74 10.69 10.66
C HIS A 219 -13.00 10.21 9.41
N HIS A 220 -11.76 10.65 9.17
CA HIS A 220 -10.88 10.15 8.13
C HIS A 220 -10.36 8.73 8.43
N HIS A 221 -9.83 8.05 7.42
CA HIS A 221 -8.97 6.88 7.52
C HIS A 221 -8.17 6.71 6.22
N ASP A 222 -6.89 6.40 6.34
CA ASP A 222 -5.99 6.15 5.22
C ASP A 222 -6.34 4.89 4.44
N ALA A 223 -6.78 3.86 5.15
CA ALA A 223 -7.09 2.54 4.59
C ALA A 223 -8.27 1.87 5.30
N ALA A 224 -8.98 1.00 4.59
CA ALA A 224 -10.06 0.18 5.13
C ALA A 224 -9.76 -1.32 5.00
N LEU A 225 -10.13 -2.10 6.02
CA LEU A 225 -9.95 -3.55 6.04
C LEU A 225 -11.28 -4.24 6.31
N LEU A 226 -11.70 -5.14 5.43
CA LEU A 226 -12.81 -6.06 5.68
C LEU A 226 -12.27 -7.40 6.20
N LEU A 227 -12.73 -7.79 7.39
CA LEU A 227 -12.59 -9.14 7.92
C LEU A 227 -13.87 -9.92 7.67
N THR A 228 -13.74 -11.10 7.09
CA THR A 228 -14.88 -11.96 6.75
C THR A 228 -14.66 -13.41 7.15
N ARG A 229 -15.74 -14.09 7.55
CA ARG A 229 -15.75 -15.57 7.68
C ARG A 229 -16.36 -16.25 6.44
N GLU A 230 -16.63 -15.50 5.38
CA GLU A 230 -16.91 -16.04 4.05
C GLU A 230 -15.65 -16.64 3.43
N THR A 231 -15.81 -17.74 2.70
CA THR A 231 -14.73 -18.27 1.88
C THR A 231 -14.60 -17.39 0.64
N ILE A 232 -13.45 -16.73 0.48
CA ILE A 232 -13.18 -15.90 -0.70
C ILE A 232 -12.34 -16.67 -1.72
N CYS A 233 -12.62 -16.46 -2.99
CA CYS A 233 -12.02 -17.23 -4.08
C CYS A 233 -11.57 -16.29 -5.19
N ARG A 234 -10.36 -16.49 -5.72
CA ARG A 234 -9.93 -15.82 -6.97
C ARG A 234 -10.82 -16.20 -8.14
N ASN A 235 -11.22 -17.48 -8.21
CA ASN A 235 -12.17 -17.99 -9.18
C ASN A 235 -13.16 -18.92 -8.45
N PRO A 236 -14.42 -18.48 -8.20
CA PRO A 236 -15.39 -19.25 -7.43
C PRO A 236 -15.91 -20.51 -8.15
N PHE A 237 -15.56 -20.68 -9.44
CA PHE A 237 -15.92 -21.84 -10.25
C PHE A 237 -14.83 -22.94 -10.29
N GLN A 238 -13.67 -22.72 -9.63
CA GLN A 238 -12.64 -23.75 -9.46
C GLN A 238 -12.87 -24.54 -8.17
N GLN A 239 -12.49 -25.81 -8.14
CA GLN A 239 -12.70 -26.74 -7.02
C GLN A 239 -11.86 -26.47 -5.76
N LYS A 240 -11.04 -25.41 -5.73
CA LYS A 240 -10.19 -25.08 -4.57
C LYS A 240 -10.03 -23.58 -4.42
N CYS A 241 -10.56 -23.05 -3.33
CA CYS A 241 -10.35 -21.67 -2.90
C CYS A 241 -9.24 -21.60 -1.86
N ASP A 242 -8.03 -21.23 -2.32
CA ASP A 242 -6.85 -21.04 -1.46
C ASP A 242 -6.57 -19.55 -1.16
N THR A 243 -7.46 -18.64 -1.57
CA THR A 243 -7.30 -17.20 -1.39
C THR A 243 -7.68 -16.79 0.04
N LEU A 244 -6.73 -16.21 0.78
CA LEU A 244 -6.97 -15.73 2.15
C LEU A 244 -7.18 -14.22 2.24
N GLY A 245 -6.78 -13.47 1.22
CA GLY A 245 -6.90 -12.02 1.18
C GLY A 245 -6.76 -11.48 -0.24
N LEU A 246 -7.15 -10.21 -0.41
CA LEU A 246 -6.95 -9.47 -1.65
C LEU A 246 -6.90 -7.97 -1.37
N ALA A 247 -5.97 -7.28 -2.02
CA ALA A 247 -5.87 -5.82 -2.08
C ALA A 247 -5.29 -5.36 -3.42
N GLU A 248 -5.53 -4.10 -3.77
CA GLU A 248 -4.90 -3.46 -4.91
C GLU A 248 -3.49 -2.95 -4.57
N LEU A 249 -2.58 -2.93 -5.56
CA LEU A 249 -1.20 -2.54 -5.36
C LEU A 249 -1.02 -1.01 -5.42
N GLY A 250 -0.47 -0.42 -4.35
CA GLY A 250 -0.08 0.99 -4.32
C GLY A 250 -1.25 1.96 -4.34
N THR A 251 -2.30 1.62 -3.59
CA THR A 251 -3.53 2.40 -3.47
C THR A 251 -3.68 3.13 -2.16
N MET A 252 -2.69 3.04 -1.24
CA MET A 252 -2.66 3.85 -0.02
C MET A 252 -2.86 5.34 -0.34
N CYS A 253 -3.60 6.05 0.51
CA CYS A 253 -4.04 7.44 0.32
C CYS A 253 -5.00 7.69 -0.85
N LYS A 254 -5.54 6.64 -1.50
CA LYS A 254 -6.60 6.79 -2.51
C LYS A 254 -7.95 6.42 -1.91
N ILE A 255 -8.81 7.42 -1.70
CA ILE A 255 -10.09 7.26 -0.99
C ILE A 255 -10.97 6.11 -1.52
N ASN A 256 -10.93 5.79 -2.81
CA ASN A 256 -11.78 4.76 -3.41
C ASN A 256 -11.15 3.36 -3.48
N THR A 257 -9.83 3.25 -3.33
CA THR A 257 -9.11 1.98 -3.58
C THR A 257 -8.11 1.60 -2.48
N SER A 258 -7.98 2.41 -1.42
CA SER A 258 -7.18 2.09 -0.24
C SER A 258 -7.93 1.12 0.69
N CYS A 259 -8.07 -0.12 0.23
CA CYS A 259 -8.91 -1.12 0.84
C CYS A 259 -8.31 -2.53 0.66
N ALA A 260 -8.56 -3.39 1.65
CA ALA A 260 -8.19 -4.79 1.63
C ALA A 260 -9.33 -5.65 2.18
N ILE A 261 -9.43 -6.88 1.68
CA ILE A 261 -10.30 -7.92 2.26
C ILE A 261 -9.46 -9.07 2.75
N VAL A 262 -9.82 -9.63 3.91
CA VAL A 262 -9.11 -10.76 4.53
C VAL A 262 -10.12 -11.75 5.11
N GLN A 263 -9.92 -13.02 4.75
CA GLN A 263 -10.61 -14.13 5.38
C GLN A 263 -10.01 -14.40 6.77
N ASP A 264 -10.88 -14.40 7.77
CA ASP A 264 -10.50 -14.67 9.16
C ASP A 264 -10.09 -16.14 9.33
N THR A 265 -8.84 -16.35 9.71
CA THR A 265 -8.21 -17.65 9.97
C THR A 265 -7.79 -17.81 11.44
N GLY A 266 -8.36 -17.04 12.35
CA GLY A 266 -7.87 -16.95 13.72
C GLY A 266 -6.68 -15.98 13.82
N LEU A 267 -5.79 -16.17 14.80
CA LEU A 267 -4.68 -15.24 15.03
C LEU A 267 -3.73 -15.08 13.83
N SER A 268 -3.66 -16.09 12.95
CA SER A 268 -2.87 -16.01 11.71
C SER A 268 -3.41 -15.03 10.68
N ALA A 269 -4.66 -14.59 10.82
CA ALA A 269 -5.21 -13.52 9.99
C ALA A 269 -4.33 -12.26 10.06
N ALA A 270 -3.62 -12.02 11.16
CA ALA A 270 -2.67 -10.92 11.28
C ALA A 270 -1.57 -10.93 10.22
N PHE A 271 -1.06 -12.10 9.82
CA PHE A 271 -0.11 -12.21 8.71
C PHE A 271 -0.75 -11.74 7.41
N THR A 272 -1.93 -12.27 7.10
CA THR A 272 -2.66 -11.94 5.87
C THR A 272 -3.01 -10.46 5.83
N ILE A 273 -3.44 -9.87 6.95
CA ILE A 273 -3.69 -8.43 7.05
C ILE A 273 -2.43 -7.63 6.74
N ALA A 274 -1.29 -7.99 7.34
CA ALA A 274 -0.04 -7.29 7.06
C ALA A 274 0.38 -7.45 5.59
N HIS A 275 0.17 -8.63 5.00
CA HIS A 275 0.41 -8.90 3.59
C HIS A 275 -0.44 -8.00 2.68
N GLU A 276 -1.76 -7.95 2.90
CA GLU A 276 -2.65 -7.14 2.07
C GLU A 276 -2.39 -5.64 2.24
N LEU A 277 -2.13 -5.16 3.46
CA LEU A 277 -1.71 -3.78 3.68
C LEU A 277 -0.35 -3.48 3.03
N GLY A 278 0.54 -4.48 2.92
CA GLY A 278 1.76 -4.40 2.12
C GLY A 278 1.48 -4.11 0.66
N HIS A 279 0.48 -4.77 0.05
CA HIS A 279 0.03 -4.46 -1.32
C HIS A 279 -0.50 -3.02 -1.41
N VAL A 280 -1.37 -2.60 -0.49
CA VAL A 280 -1.89 -1.21 -0.46
C VAL A 280 -0.73 -0.20 -0.38
N LEU A 281 0.35 -0.53 0.34
CA LEU A 281 1.61 0.22 0.46
C LEU A 281 2.61 -0.02 -0.71
N SER A 282 2.14 -0.53 -1.84
CA SER A 282 2.91 -0.72 -3.08
C SER A 282 4.00 -1.82 -3.02
N MET A 283 3.95 -2.73 -2.05
CA MET A 283 4.90 -3.86 -1.99
C MET A 283 4.40 -5.01 -2.87
N PRO A 284 5.11 -5.41 -3.93
CA PRO A 284 4.77 -6.60 -4.71
C PRO A 284 5.14 -7.89 -3.97
N HIS A 285 4.78 -9.05 -4.53
CA HIS A 285 5.20 -10.31 -3.95
C HIS A 285 6.71 -10.50 -4.04
N ASP A 286 7.30 -11.14 -3.02
CA ASP A 286 8.74 -11.40 -3.00
C ASP A 286 9.20 -12.24 -4.19
N ASP A 287 8.37 -13.15 -4.68
CA ASP A 287 8.65 -14.03 -5.81
C ASP A 287 8.24 -13.43 -7.17
N ASP A 288 7.82 -12.16 -7.22
CA ASP A 288 7.64 -11.42 -8.47
C ASP A 288 8.95 -11.14 -9.22
N MET A 289 8.83 -11.00 -10.54
CA MET A 289 9.96 -10.64 -11.42
C MET A 289 10.63 -9.33 -11.00
N SER A 290 9.83 -8.37 -10.51
CA SER A 290 10.30 -7.08 -9.97
C SER A 290 11.20 -7.24 -8.74
N CYS A 291 10.99 -8.31 -7.96
CA CYS A 291 11.76 -8.63 -6.76
C CYS A 291 12.96 -9.55 -7.01
N ARG A 292 13.14 -10.07 -8.23
CA ARG A 292 14.18 -11.07 -8.56
C ARG A 292 15.60 -10.66 -8.15
N ARG A 293 15.94 -9.38 -8.21
CA ARG A 293 17.27 -8.85 -7.80
C ARG A 293 17.53 -8.90 -6.29
N PHE A 294 16.50 -9.11 -5.48
CA PHE A 294 16.57 -9.21 -4.02
C PHE A 294 16.51 -10.66 -3.53
N HIS A 295 16.30 -11.62 -4.43
CA HIS A 295 16.25 -13.03 -4.08
C HIS A 295 17.57 -13.47 -3.46
N GLY A 296 17.47 -14.18 -2.34
CA GLY A 296 18.58 -14.91 -1.74
C GLY A 296 18.30 -16.41 -1.77
N ASN A 297 19.31 -17.23 -1.50
CA ASN A 297 19.18 -18.69 -1.42
C ASN A 297 18.55 -19.18 -0.10
N SER A 298 17.57 -18.45 0.42
CA SER A 298 16.90 -18.77 1.69
C SER A 298 15.64 -19.59 1.45
N ILE A 299 15.47 -20.66 2.23
CA ILE A 299 14.22 -21.42 2.28
C ILE A 299 13.13 -20.64 3.06
N LYS A 300 13.53 -19.73 3.96
CA LYS A 300 12.61 -18.86 4.71
C LYS A 300 11.96 -17.84 3.79
N ARG A 301 10.64 -17.69 3.93
CA ARG A 301 9.78 -16.76 3.21
C ARG A 301 9.44 -15.58 4.13
N ASN A 302 9.21 -14.41 3.53
CA ASN A 302 8.87 -13.19 4.26
C ASN A 302 7.37 -12.88 4.11
N VAL A 303 6.90 -11.82 4.77
CA VAL A 303 5.47 -11.41 4.78
C VAL A 303 4.86 -11.32 3.39
N MET A 304 5.58 -10.78 2.40
CA MET A 304 5.08 -10.62 1.02
C MET A 304 5.24 -11.87 0.14
N SER A 305 5.43 -13.07 0.71
CA SER A 305 5.40 -14.30 -0.08
C SER A 305 3.96 -14.67 -0.45
N ARG A 306 3.76 -15.18 -1.68
CA ARG A 306 2.45 -15.70 -2.14
C ARG A 306 1.89 -16.86 -1.32
N MET A 307 2.75 -17.57 -0.58
CA MET A 307 2.38 -18.78 0.14
C MET A 307 2.54 -18.57 1.64
N LEU A 308 1.52 -19.01 2.36
CA LEU A 308 1.50 -19.02 3.81
C LEU A 308 1.79 -20.43 4.33
N ASP A 309 3.01 -20.64 4.83
CA ASP A 309 3.43 -21.93 5.38
C ASP A 309 4.45 -21.78 6.51
N ASN A 310 4.96 -22.90 7.04
CA ASN A 310 5.92 -22.93 8.15
C ASN A 310 7.20 -22.13 7.91
N ASN A 311 7.58 -21.90 6.64
CA ASN A 311 8.78 -21.17 6.29
C ASN A 311 8.58 -19.66 6.38
N THR A 312 7.35 -19.18 6.57
CA THR A 312 7.02 -17.76 6.75
C THR A 312 7.29 -17.24 8.17
N ASN A 313 7.51 -18.13 9.15
CA ASN A 313 7.89 -17.74 10.50
C ASN A 313 9.42 -17.63 10.66
N PRO A 314 9.98 -16.57 11.30
CA PRO A 314 9.27 -15.42 11.88
C PRO A 314 8.73 -14.46 10.81
N TRP A 315 7.65 -13.76 11.12
CA TRP A 315 7.02 -12.78 10.22
C TRP A 315 7.87 -11.52 10.06
N VAL A 316 8.81 -11.57 9.13
CA VAL A 316 9.73 -10.47 8.79
C VAL A 316 9.46 -10.01 7.36
N TRP A 317 9.85 -8.77 7.05
CA TRP A 317 9.76 -8.19 5.71
C TRP A 317 11.03 -8.46 4.91
N SER A 318 10.89 -8.54 3.59
CA SER A 318 12.05 -8.75 2.71
C SER A 318 12.76 -7.44 2.38
N LYS A 319 13.96 -7.56 1.82
CA LYS A 319 14.66 -6.41 1.21
C LYS A 319 13.88 -5.83 0.03
N CYS A 320 13.08 -6.64 -0.68
CA CYS A 320 12.23 -6.15 -1.75
C CYS A 320 11.09 -5.30 -1.19
N SER A 321 10.38 -5.80 -0.17
CA SER A 321 9.31 -5.08 0.53
C SER A 321 9.81 -3.74 1.08
N THR A 322 10.97 -3.75 1.75
CA THR A 322 11.62 -2.52 2.24
C THR A 322 11.87 -1.53 1.11
N HIS A 323 12.40 -2.00 -0.03
CA HIS A 323 12.73 -1.15 -1.16
C HIS A 323 11.48 -0.45 -1.73
N TYR A 324 10.43 -1.22 -2.02
CA TYR A 324 9.20 -0.69 -2.60
C TYR A 324 8.44 0.24 -1.65
N LEU A 325 8.39 -0.08 -0.35
CA LEU A 325 7.83 0.84 0.65
C LEU A 325 8.62 2.13 0.73
N THR A 326 9.95 2.05 0.80
CA THR A 326 10.81 3.25 0.87
C THR A 326 10.58 4.13 -0.36
N GLU A 327 10.53 3.54 -1.55
CA GLU A 327 10.23 4.28 -2.79
C GLU A 327 8.82 4.90 -2.77
N PHE A 328 7.82 4.17 -2.27
CA PHE A 328 6.46 4.68 -2.11
C PHE A 328 6.39 5.93 -1.21
N LEU A 329 7.05 5.87 -0.05
CA LEU A 329 7.07 6.98 0.91
C LEU A 329 7.91 8.16 0.41
N GLU A 330 9.10 7.91 -0.17
CA GLU A 330 10.00 8.97 -0.66
C GLU A 330 9.49 9.69 -1.93
N THR A 331 8.54 9.08 -2.65
CA THR A 331 7.87 9.72 -3.79
C THR A 331 6.71 10.63 -3.39
N GLY A 332 6.37 10.71 -2.10
CA GLY A 332 5.24 11.49 -1.59
C GLY A 332 3.88 10.84 -1.84
N ARG A 333 3.84 9.59 -2.30
CA ARG A 333 2.58 8.85 -2.53
C ARG A 333 1.89 8.43 -1.22
N GLY A 334 2.62 8.43 -0.12
CA GLY A 334 2.13 8.11 1.23
C GLY A 334 2.01 9.34 2.14
N ASP A 335 1.80 10.54 1.58
CA ASP A 335 1.81 11.79 2.36
C ASP A 335 0.61 11.89 3.34
N CYS A 336 -0.50 11.15 3.14
CA CYS A 336 -1.60 11.06 4.12
C CYS A 336 -1.10 10.48 5.46
N LEU A 337 -0.17 9.53 5.41
CA LEU A 337 0.33 8.81 6.59
C LEU A 337 1.21 9.67 7.53
N LEU A 338 1.45 10.95 7.21
CA LEU A 338 2.41 11.82 7.90
C LEU A 338 1.80 12.53 9.12
N ASP A 339 0.48 12.62 9.18
CA ASP A 339 -0.22 13.24 10.27
C ASP A 339 -0.26 12.31 11.49
N LYS A 340 -0.93 12.76 12.55
CA LYS A 340 -1.06 11.99 13.79
C LYS A 340 -2.53 11.66 13.94
N PRO A 341 -2.88 10.39 14.21
CA PRO A 341 -4.27 10.02 14.35
C PRO A 341 -4.96 10.82 15.42
N TYR A 342 -6.15 11.33 15.10
CA TYR A 342 -6.97 12.08 16.05
C TYR A 342 -7.34 11.21 17.25
N LYS A 343 -7.68 9.95 16.98
CA LYS A 343 -7.98 8.94 17.97
C LYS A 343 -7.47 7.60 17.48
N ASP A 344 -6.65 6.95 18.30
CA ASP A 344 -6.42 5.53 18.15
C ASP A 344 -7.33 4.86 19.19
N LEU A 345 -8.27 4.01 18.78
CA LEU A 345 -9.15 3.24 19.70
C LEU A 345 -8.35 2.29 20.62
N VAL A 346 -7.04 2.37 20.50
CA VAL A 346 -6.02 1.50 21.02
C VAL A 346 -4.94 2.26 21.79
N ALA A 347 -4.85 3.58 21.67
CA ALA A 347 -3.95 4.37 22.50
C ALA A 347 -4.72 4.96 23.68
N GLU A 348 -4.57 4.35 24.86
CA GLU A 348 -4.80 5.02 26.14
C GLU A 348 -3.48 5.20 26.88
N ASP A 349 -3.42 6.24 27.73
CA ASP A 349 -2.27 6.76 28.49
C ASP A 349 -1.74 5.81 29.60
N GLY A 350 -1.75 4.51 29.35
CA GLY A 350 -1.19 3.48 30.23
C GLY A 350 0.23 3.05 29.83
N PRO A 351 1.08 2.62 30.78
CA PRO A 351 2.36 2.02 30.43
C PRO A 351 2.12 0.77 29.56
N PRO A 352 2.91 0.56 28.48
CA PRO A 352 2.76 -0.61 27.63
C PRO A 352 2.89 -1.89 28.47
N SER A 353 1.88 -2.77 28.40
CA SER A 353 1.96 -4.10 29.01
C SER A 353 2.75 -5.02 28.10
N ASN A 354 3.75 -5.71 28.66
CA ASN A 354 4.55 -6.72 27.95
C ASN A 354 3.81 -8.07 27.88
N THR A 355 2.48 -8.05 27.83
CA THR A 355 1.67 -9.26 27.69
C THR A 355 1.70 -9.70 26.23
N LEU A 356 2.02 -10.96 25.99
CA LEU A 356 2.03 -11.54 24.66
C LEU A 356 0.66 -12.15 24.31
N PRO A 357 0.28 -12.26 23.02
CA PRO A 357 -1.05 -12.74 22.63
C PRO A 357 -1.42 -14.11 23.22
N GLY A 358 -0.48 -15.06 23.25
CA GLY A 358 -0.71 -16.41 23.79
C GLY A 358 -0.96 -16.48 25.29
N GLU A 359 -0.73 -15.39 26.04
CA GLU A 359 -1.13 -15.30 27.45
C GLU A 359 -2.66 -15.09 27.59
N ASN A 360 -3.30 -14.47 26.59
CA ASN A 360 -4.75 -14.23 26.55
C ASN A 360 -5.49 -15.26 25.68
N PHE A 361 -4.79 -15.91 24.76
CA PHE A 361 -5.34 -16.94 23.89
C PHE A 361 -4.63 -18.27 24.17
N THR A 362 -5.24 -19.11 25.03
CA THR A 362 -4.73 -20.47 25.30
C THR A 362 -4.66 -21.30 24.01
N GLU A 363 -3.91 -22.40 24.04
CA GLU A 363 -3.75 -23.33 22.93
C GLU A 363 -5.09 -23.87 22.40
N ASP A 364 -6.01 -24.25 23.29
CA ASP A 364 -7.37 -24.66 22.93
C ASP A 364 -8.16 -23.49 22.33
N ARG A 365 -8.03 -22.28 22.90
CA ARG A 365 -8.73 -21.10 22.37
C ARG A 365 -8.24 -20.74 20.97
N GLN A 366 -6.94 -20.88 20.71
CA GLN A 366 -6.38 -20.70 19.37
C GLN A 366 -6.96 -21.73 18.39
N CYS A 367 -7.09 -23.00 18.80
CA CYS A 367 -7.76 -24.03 17.99
C CYS A 367 -9.23 -23.70 17.71
N GLU A 368 -9.97 -23.20 18.69
CA GLU A 368 -11.36 -22.79 18.50
C GLU A 368 -11.51 -21.64 17.51
N LEU A 369 -10.60 -20.66 17.54
CA LEU A 369 -10.62 -19.54 16.59
C LEU A 369 -10.46 -20.02 15.14
N VAL A 370 -9.59 -21.01 14.93
CA VAL A 370 -9.29 -21.54 13.59
C VAL A 370 -10.40 -22.49 13.12
N PHE A 371 -10.73 -23.51 13.92
CA PHE A 371 -11.45 -24.70 13.44
C PHE A 371 -12.88 -24.84 13.93
N GLY A 372 -13.32 -24.17 15.00
CA GLY A 372 -14.67 -24.43 15.53
C GLY A 372 -14.73 -24.48 17.05
N PRO A 373 -15.88 -24.13 17.67
CA PRO A 373 -16.11 -24.39 19.09
C PRO A 373 -15.84 -25.86 19.46
N GLY A 374 -15.09 -26.08 20.55
CA GLY A 374 -14.71 -27.40 21.02
C GLY A 374 -13.55 -28.07 20.25
N SER A 375 -12.95 -27.39 19.27
CA SER A 375 -11.64 -27.80 18.74
C SER A 375 -10.57 -27.63 19.82
N LYS A 376 -9.74 -28.65 20.03
CA LYS A 376 -8.70 -28.68 21.05
C LYS A 376 -7.33 -28.92 20.45
N ILE A 377 -6.29 -28.61 21.22
CA ILE A 377 -4.92 -28.91 20.84
C ILE A 377 -4.67 -30.42 20.77
N CYS A 378 -3.93 -30.84 19.76
CA CYS A 378 -3.42 -32.20 19.63
C CYS A 378 -2.12 -32.36 20.43
N SER A 379 -2.24 -32.80 21.70
CA SER A 379 -1.12 -32.88 22.66
C SER A 379 0.06 -33.76 22.22
N TYR A 380 -0.14 -34.68 21.28
CA TYR A 380 0.91 -35.56 20.74
C TYR A 380 1.71 -34.94 19.59
N MET A 381 1.29 -33.79 19.06
CA MET A 381 2.02 -33.07 18.02
C MET A 381 3.08 -32.12 18.63
N PRO A 382 4.13 -31.74 17.88
CA PRO A 382 5.13 -30.80 18.35
C PRO A 382 4.52 -29.45 18.78
N MET A 383 4.88 -28.99 19.99
CA MET A 383 4.42 -27.72 20.54
C MET A 383 5.15 -26.52 19.90
N CYS A 384 4.53 -25.34 19.94
CA CYS A 384 5.03 -24.04 19.47
C CYS A 384 5.32 -23.90 17.97
N ASP A 385 5.84 -24.92 17.28
CA ASP A 385 6.17 -24.86 15.85
C ASP A 385 4.91 -24.79 14.98
N ARG A 386 3.91 -25.62 15.29
CA ARG A 386 2.64 -25.67 14.55
C ARG A 386 1.46 -25.93 15.47
N LEU A 387 0.39 -25.18 15.27
CA LEU A 387 -0.89 -25.36 15.92
C LEU A 387 -1.64 -26.48 15.21
N TRP A 388 -1.64 -27.66 15.85
CA TRP A 388 -2.37 -28.83 15.41
C TRP A 388 -3.60 -29.02 16.28
N CYS A 389 -4.76 -29.01 15.66
CA CYS A 389 -6.03 -29.02 16.36
C CYS A 389 -6.91 -30.17 15.90
N THR A 390 -7.77 -30.64 16.80
CA THR A 390 -8.78 -31.64 16.47
C THR A 390 -9.80 -31.03 15.51
N SER A 391 -10.28 -31.84 14.56
CA SER A 391 -11.47 -31.49 13.77
C SER A 391 -12.70 -31.26 14.65
N GLU A 392 -13.73 -30.61 14.10
CA GLU A 392 -14.97 -30.25 14.82
C GLU A 392 -15.57 -31.37 15.67
N SER A 393 -16.22 -30.95 16.76
CA SER A 393 -16.82 -31.77 17.80
C SER A 393 -17.88 -32.77 17.31
N SER A 394 -18.38 -32.63 16.08
CA SER A 394 -19.38 -33.52 15.46
C SER A 394 -18.82 -34.89 15.02
N VAL A 395 -17.48 -35.05 14.98
CA VAL A 395 -16.83 -36.33 14.64
C VAL A 395 -16.54 -37.15 15.92
N PRO A 396 -16.80 -38.47 15.96
CA PRO A 396 -16.45 -39.33 17.09
C PRO A 396 -14.98 -39.20 17.49
N GLN A 397 -14.69 -39.23 18.79
CA GLN A 397 -13.34 -38.97 19.34
C GLN A 397 -12.27 -39.91 18.78
N GLU A 398 -12.63 -41.14 18.45
CA GLU A 398 -11.74 -42.16 17.87
C GLU A 398 -11.40 -41.90 16.38
N SER A 399 -12.12 -40.99 15.72
CA SER A 399 -11.91 -40.61 14.31
C SER A 399 -11.46 -39.15 14.14
N ARG A 400 -11.22 -38.42 15.23
CA ARG A 400 -10.73 -37.02 15.16
C ARG A 400 -9.26 -37.00 14.80
N GLY A 401 -8.97 -36.90 13.50
CA GLY A 401 -7.65 -36.54 13.01
C GLY A 401 -7.26 -35.10 13.39
N CYS A 402 -5.96 -34.82 13.40
CA CYS A 402 -5.43 -33.47 13.60
C CYS A 402 -5.26 -32.73 12.28
N ARG A 403 -5.62 -31.44 12.29
CA ARG A 403 -5.46 -30.52 11.16
C ARG A 403 -4.68 -29.31 11.61
N THR A 404 -4.03 -28.63 10.68
CA THR A 404 -3.26 -27.42 10.93
C THR A 404 -3.41 -26.45 9.76
N GLN A 405 -3.23 -25.16 10.04
CA GLN A 405 -3.06 -24.11 9.03
C GLN A 405 -1.59 -23.65 8.91
N HIS A 406 -0.65 -24.51 9.33
CA HIS A 406 0.80 -24.28 9.23
C HIS A 406 1.32 -23.08 10.04
N MET A 407 0.59 -22.70 11.08
CA MET A 407 0.87 -21.54 11.92
C MET A 407 1.44 -21.96 13.27
N PRO A 408 2.43 -21.25 13.82
CA PRO A 408 2.92 -21.51 15.16
C PRO A 408 1.87 -21.16 16.21
N TRP A 409 2.10 -21.60 17.44
CA TRP A 409 1.32 -21.14 18.56
C TRP A 409 1.67 -19.67 18.82
N ALA A 410 0.72 -18.89 19.29
CA ALA A 410 0.97 -17.49 19.60
C ALA A 410 2.08 -17.34 20.64
N ASP A 411 2.93 -16.32 20.47
CA ASP A 411 3.96 -15.99 21.46
C ASP A 411 3.29 -15.75 22.83
N GLY A 412 3.87 -16.28 23.90
CA GLY A 412 3.30 -16.26 25.25
C GLY A 412 2.46 -17.47 25.64
N THR A 413 2.09 -18.34 24.69
CA THR A 413 1.29 -19.54 25.00
C THR A 413 2.09 -20.47 25.91
N PRO A 414 1.57 -20.89 27.07
CA PRO A 414 2.25 -21.86 27.94
C PRO A 414 2.52 -23.16 27.19
N CYS A 415 3.76 -23.66 27.26
CA CYS A 415 4.13 -24.92 26.61
C CYS A 415 4.65 -25.97 27.60
N LYS A 416 5.29 -25.53 28.68
CA LYS A 416 5.70 -26.36 29.82
C LYS A 416 5.67 -25.50 31.09
N GLU A 417 5.82 -26.14 32.24
CA GLU A 417 5.94 -25.41 33.51
C GLU A 417 7.09 -24.40 33.46
N GLY A 418 6.78 -23.11 33.70
CA GLY A 418 7.74 -22.01 33.61
C GLY A 418 8.24 -21.67 32.21
N MET A 419 7.60 -22.18 31.15
CA MET A 419 7.99 -21.96 29.75
C MET A 419 6.81 -21.53 28.88
N TRP A 420 7.11 -20.73 27.85
CA TRP A 420 6.14 -20.29 26.85
C TRP A 420 6.65 -20.47 25.43
N CYS A 421 5.75 -20.38 24.46
CA CYS A 421 6.13 -20.25 23.06
C CYS A 421 6.66 -18.84 22.79
N GLN A 422 7.79 -18.73 22.10
CA GLN A 422 8.29 -17.48 21.54
C GLN A 422 8.98 -17.78 20.21
N LYS A 423 8.55 -17.11 19.13
CA LYS A 423 9.07 -17.30 17.77
C LYS A 423 9.09 -18.77 17.34
N GLY A 424 8.02 -19.50 17.66
CA GLY A 424 7.87 -20.92 17.31
C GLY A 424 8.62 -21.90 18.21
N HIS A 425 9.28 -21.44 19.27
CA HIS A 425 10.06 -22.29 20.17
C HIS A 425 9.54 -22.25 21.61
N CYS A 426 9.54 -23.40 22.30
CA CYS A 426 9.22 -23.47 23.73
C CYS A 426 10.47 -23.10 24.55
N ILE A 427 10.45 -21.94 25.20
CA ILE A 427 11.61 -21.37 25.91
C ILE A 427 11.24 -20.97 27.35
N PRO A 428 12.21 -20.87 28.27
CA PRO A 428 11.98 -20.29 29.60
C PRO A 428 11.37 -18.90 29.53
N ILE A 429 10.44 -18.60 30.45
CA ILE A 429 9.84 -17.28 30.54
C ILE A 429 10.88 -16.26 30.99
N ASP A 430 11.22 -15.31 30.11
CA ASP A 430 12.04 -14.14 30.44
C ASP A 430 11.33 -12.85 29.98
N ARG A 431 10.56 -12.24 30.87
CA ARG A 431 9.88 -10.97 30.61
C ARG A 431 10.84 -9.80 30.44
N LYS A 432 12.07 -9.86 30.96
CA LYS A 432 13.05 -8.78 30.79
C LYS A 432 13.55 -8.73 29.35
N SER A 433 13.67 -9.89 28.69
CA SER A 433 14.02 -9.97 27.27
C SER A 433 13.00 -9.30 26.34
N LEU A 434 11.76 -9.10 26.80
CA LEU A 434 10.68 -8.42 26.08
C LEU A 434 10.73 -6.89 26.21
N ALA A 435 11.65 -6.33 27.00
CA ALA A 435 11.74 -4.88 27.14
C ALA A 435 11.90 -4.22 25.76
N PRO A 436 11.12 -3.16 25.46
CA PRO A 436 11.29 -2.39 24.24
C PRO A 436 12.72 -1.89 24.10
N ARG A 437 13.33 -2.11 22.94
CA ARG A 437 14.67 -1.60 22.63
C ARG A 437 14.56 -0.65 21.45
N ASP A 438 14.78 0.62 21.73
CA ASP A 438 14.81 1.66 20.70
C ASP A 438 16.00 1.47 19.76
N GLY A 439 15.74 1.67 18.47
CA GLY A 439 16.75 1.62 17.44
C GLY A 439 17.67 2.84 17.47
N LYS A 440 18.92 2.65 17.05
CA LYS A 440 19.87 3.75 16.80
C LYS A 440 20.51 3.61 15.44
N TRP A 441 20.79 4.76 14.84
CA TRP A 441 21.42 4.83 13.53
C TRP A 441 22.80 4.19 13.56
N GLY A 442 23.06 3.31 12.58
CA GLY A 442 24.40 2.90 12.25
C GLY A 442 25.19 3.99 11.54
N GLU A 443 26.43 3.66 11.19
CA GLU A 443 27.32 4.54 10.45
C GLU A 443 26.76 4.89 9.06
N TRP A 444 27.12 6.09 8.59
CA TRP A 444 26.83 6.48 7.22
C TRP A 444 27.66 5.64 6.24
N SER A 445 27.03 5.15 5.18
CA SER A 445 27.75 4.58 4.05
C SER A 445 28.70 5.63 3.42
N SER A 446 29.65 5.16 2.63
CA SER A 446 30.32 6.03 1.66
C SER A 446 29.28 6.63 0.70
N PHE A 447 29.60 7.80 0.14
CA PHE A 447 28.82 8.33 -0.96
C PHE A 447 28.90 7.36 -2.15
N ARG A 448 27.75 7.04 -2.72
CA ARG A 448 27.64 6.39 -4.03
C ARG A 448 28.27 7.28 -5.12
N PRO A 449 28.64 6.70 -6.27
CA PRO A 449 29.08 7.50 -7.42
C PRO A 449 28.08 8.59 -7.78
N CYS A 450 28.57 9.69 -8.34
CA CYS A 450 27.71 10.78 -8.81
C CYS A 450 26.77 10.26 -9.92
N THR A 451 25.51 10.69 -9.90
CA THR A 451 24.54 10.32 -10.95
C THR A 451 24.93 10.80 -12.35
N ARG A 452 25.82 11.80 -12.43
CA ARG A 452 26.27 12.42 -13.69
C ARG A 452 27.76 12.68 -13.66
N THR A 453 28.39 12.76 -14.83
CA THR A 453 29.82 13.08 -14.98
C THR A 453 30.08 14.56 -15.26
N CYS A 454 29.06 15.33 -15.64
CA CYS A 454 29.08 16.77 -15.90
C CYS A 454 27.65 17.36 -15.85
N GLY A 455 27.54 18.68 -15.90
CA GLY A 455 26.30 19.45 -15.95
C GLY A 455 25.52 19.41 -14.63
N GLY A 456 26.21 19.17 -13.52
CA GLY A 456 25.61 18.90 -12.22
C GLY A 456 25.11 17.47 -12.09
N GLY A 457 25.06 16.98 -10.86
CA GLY A 457 24.60 15.64 -10.51
C GLY A 457 24.43 15.53 -9.01
N VAL A 458 23.95 14.39 -8.54
CA VAL A 458 23.73 14.13 -7.12
C VAL A 458 24.45 12.85 -6.74
N LYS A 459 25.13 12.85 -5.59
CA LYS A 459 25.62 11.65 -4.94
C LYS A 459 24.90 11.49 -3.62
N GLU A 460 24.56 10.26 -3.30
CA GLU A 460 23.83 9.93 -2.08
C GLU A 460 24.67 9.03 -1.16
N ARG A 461 24.44 9.14 0.14
CA ARG A 461 24.87 8.13 1.12
C ARG A 461 23.69 7.79 2.02
N VAL A 462 23.68 6.57 2.53
CA VAL A 462 22.58 6.04 3.33
C VAL A 462 23.09 5.51 4.66
N ARG A 463 22.24 5.45 5.67
CA ARG A 463 22.49 4.71 6.91
C ARG A 463 21.27 3.89 7.29
N VAL A 464 21.48 2.86 8.10
CA VAL A 464 20.43 1.91 8.50
C VAL A 464 20.22 1.98 10.00
N CYS A 465 18.99 1.78 10.47
CA CYS A 465 18.65 1.73 11.88
C CYS A 465 19.02 0.37 12.48
N ASN A 466 20.30 0.15 12.78
CA ASN A 466 20.82 -1.17 13.18
C ASN A 466 21.86 -1.17 14.31
N ASN A 467 22.09 -0.05 15.02
CA ASN A 467 23.14 0.05 16.04
C ASN A 467 22.66 0.55 17.44
N PRO A 468 21.70 -0.12 18.09
CA PRO A 468 21.11 -1.42 17.75
C PRO A 468 19.87 -1.28 16.84
N ALA A 469 19.43 -2.40 16.27
CA ALA A 469 18.13 -2.47 15.60
C ALA A 469 16.98 -2.40 16.63
N PRO A 470 15.86 -1.75 16.28
CA PRO A 470 14.68 -1.71 17.15
C PRO A 470 14.14 -3.12 17.36
N ALA A 471 13.65 -3.40 18.56
CA ALA A 471 13.06 -4.69 18.91
C ALA A 471 11.99 -4.54 19.98
N ASN A 472 11.11 -5.55 20.06
CA ASN A 472 10.05 -5.66 21.07
C ASN A 472 9.17 -4.40 21.16
N GLY A 473 8.79 -3.83 20.00
CA GLY A 473 7.99 -2.60 19.95
C GLY A 473 8.76 -1.31 20.31
N GLY A 474 10.09 -1.37 20.45
CA GLY A 474 10.94 -0.19 20.58
C GLY A 474 10.86 0.73 19.36
N ARG A 475 11.14 2.01 19.57
CA ARG A 475 11.01 3.05 18.54
C ARG A 475 12.04 2.86 17.43
N TYR A 476 11.59 3.03 16.19
CA TYR A 476 12.50 3.14 15.05
C TYR A 476 13.34 4.43 15.14
N CYS A 477 14.47 4.47 14.44
CA CYS A 477 15.39 5.60 14.46
C CYS A 477 14.76 6.87 13.87
N GLU A 478 14.91 7.99 14.58
CA GLU A 478 14.46 9.30 14.13
C GLU A 478 15.61 10.09 13.48
N GLY A 479 15.33 10.81 12.39
CA GLY A 479 16.29 11.66 11.66
C GLY A 479 16.67 11.16 10.25
N GLU A 480 17.60 11.87 9.58
CA GLU A 480 17.99 11.64 8.18
C GLU A 480 18.48 10.20 7.93
N ARG A 481 17.86 9.45 7.01
CA ARG A 481 18.36 8.12 6.58
C ARG A 481 19.21 8.18 5.31
N VAL A 482 18.96 9.18 4.47
CA VAL A 482 19.69 9.47 3.22
C VAL A 482 20.24 10.88 3.27
N ARG A 483 21.43 11.08 2.71
CA ARG A 483 22.03 12.40 2.50
C ARG A 483 22.46 12.56 1.06
N TYR A 484 22.03 13.65 0.45
CA TYR A 484 22.41 14.03 -0.89
C TYR A 484 23.47 15.13 -0.88
N ARG A 485 24.34 15.11 -1.89
CA ARG A 485 25.26 16.22 -2.19
C ARG A 485 25.35 16.41 -3.69
N SER A 486 25.40 17.67 -4.13
CA SER A 486 25.72 17.99 -5.51
C SER A 486 27.14 17.52 -5.85
N CYS A 487 27.33 17.10 -7.09
CA CYS A 487 28.62 16.69 -7.64
C CYS A 487 28.70 17.02 -9.12
N ASN A 488 29.91 17.02 -9.67
CA ASN A 488 30.18 17.19 -11.10
C ASN A 488 29.48 18.40 -11.73
N ILE A 489 29.60 19.56 -11.08
CA ILE A 489 28.94 20.82 -11.43
C ILE A 489 29.57 21.55 -12.62
N GLN A 490 30.71 21.08 -13.13
CA GLN A 490 31.30 21.59 -14.35
C GLN A 490 30.34 21.44 -15.53
N GLU A 491 30.35 22.38 -16.47
CA GLU A 491 29.57 22.27 -17.70
C GLU A 491 29.94 21.01 -18.48
N CYS A 492 28.96 20.47 -19.22
CA CYS A 492 29.23 19.35 -20.11
C CYS A 492 29.96 19.82 -21.38
N PRO A 493 30.69 18.92 -22.07
CA PRO A 493 31.35 19.26 -23.33
C PRO A 493 30.38 19.84 -24.34
N GLU A 494 30.86 20.79 -25.14
CA GLU A 494 30.06 21.44 -26.18
C GLU A 494 29.44 20.41 -27.15
N GLY A 495 28.15 20.55 -27.44
CA GLY A 495 27.40 19.58 -28.22
C GLY A 495 26.86 18.37 -27.42
N SER A 496 27.07 18.32 -26.10
CA SER A 496 26.39 17.33 -25.25
C SER A 496 24.87 17.53 -25.30
N ILE A 497 24.14 16.43 -25.44
CA ILE A 497 22.66 16.42 -25.37
C ILE A 497 22.25 16.81 -23.95
N ASP A 498 21.18 17.61 -23.81
CA ASP A 498 20.68 17.95 -22.48
C ASP A 498 20.24 16.66 -21.75
N PHE A 499 20.46 16.59 -20.45
CA PHE A 499 20.17 15.37 -19.70
C PHE A 499 18.68 15.00 -19.73
N ARG A 500 17.79 15.99 -19.75
CA ARG A 500 16.34 15.76 -19.88
C ARG A 500 16.00 15.25 -21.28
N GLU A 501 16.68 15.73 -22.31
CA GLU A 501 16.56 15.19 -23.67
C GLU A 501 17.00 13.73 -23.74
N GLU A 502 18.12 13.38 -23.11
CA GLU A 502 18.60 12.00 -23.05
C GLU A 502 17.59 11.08 -22.34
N GLN A 503 17.04 11.53 -21.20
CA GLN A 503 16.02 10.79 -20.47
C GLN A 503 14.77 10.53 -21.31
N CYS A 504 14.23 11.55 -21.99
CA CYS A 504 13.07 11.37 -22.86
C CYS A 504 13.40 10.47 -24.05
N ALA A 505 14.58 10.61 -24.67
CA ALA A 505 14.99 9.81 -25.82
C ALA A 505 15.02 8.30 -25.53
N ARG A 506 15.26 7.86 -24.28
CA ARG A 506 15.18 6.44 -23.87
C ARG A 506 13.78 5.83 -23.99
N HIS A 507 12.75 6.66 -24.16
CA HIS A 507 11.37 6.22 -24.39
C HIS A 507 10.95 6.30 -25.86
N ASN A 508 11.82 6.80 -26.75
CA ASN A 508 11.54 6.80 -28.19
C ASN A 508 11.11 5.40 -28.67
N ASN A 509 10.06 5.38 -29.49
CA ASN A 509 9.42 4.18 -30.05
C ASN A 509 8.75 3.26 -29.01
N LYS A 510 8.57 3.71 -27.76
CA LYS A 510 7.70 3.03 -26.80
C LYS A 510 6.32 3.70 -26.84
N SER A 511 5.35 3.04 -27.48
CA SER A 511 3.94 3.42 -27.45
C SER A 511 3.29 2.80 -26.22
N TYR A 512 3.22 3.55 -25.13
CA TYR A 512 2.43 3.13 -23.97
C TYR A 512 0.94 3.32 -24.29
N SER A 513 0.31 2.30 -24.89
CA SER A 513 -1.15 2.13 -25.02
C SER A 513 -1.98 3.35 -25.43
N ILE A 514 -1.47 4.22 -26.31
CA ILE A 514 -2.29 5.22 -26.99
C ILE A 514 -2.91 4.54 -28.22
N SER A 515 -4.19 4.18 -28.14
CA SER A 515 -4.95 3.66 -29.27
C SER A 515 -4.90 4.66 -30.43
N GLY A 516 -4.27 4.28 -31.54
CA GLY A 516 -4.07 5.14 -32.72
C GLY A 516 -2.72 5.85 -32.81
N SER A 517 -1.76 5.56 -31.93
CA SER A 517 -0.42 6.18 -31.99
C SER A 517 0.40 5.66 -33.19
N PRO A 518 1.09 6.53 -33.94
CA PRO A 518 1.92 6.12 -35.08
C PRO A 518 3.05 5.16 -34.67
N GLU A 519 3.49 4.29 -35.60
CA GLU A 519 4.52 3.26 -35.39
C GLU A 519 5.87 3.80 -34.86
N LYS A 520 6.10 5.11 -34.94
CA LYS A 520 7.27 5.80 -34.38
C LYS A 520 6.83 6.99 -33.54
N VAL A 521 7.21 6.97 -32.27
CA VAL A 521 6.89 8.03 -31.31
C VAL A 521 8.19 8.62 -30.78
N LYS A 522 8.39 9.93 -30.93
CA LYS A 522 9.52 10.64 -30.34
C LYS A 522 9.08 11.34 -29.06
N TRP A 523 9.80 11.11 -27.99
CA TRP A 523 9.60 11.75 -26.70
C TRP A 523 10.54 12.94 -26.57
N LEU A 524 9.98 14.10 -26.24
CA LEU A 524 10.67 15.37 -26.14
C LEU A 524 10.61 15.92 -24.71
N PRO A 525 11.66 16.63 -24.26
CA PRO A 525 11.71 17.22 -22.93
C PRO A 525 10.72 18.38 -22.79
N LYS A 526 10.05 18.48 -21.64
CA LYS A 526 9.29 19.67 -21.24
C LYS A 526 10.07 20.47 -20.20
N TYR A 527 10.18 21.78 -20.42
CA TYR A 527 10.81 22.71 -19.49
C TYR A 527 9.76 23.71 -18.98
N GLY A 528 9.57 23.82 -17.65
CA GLY A 528 8.62 24.72 -17.00
C GLY A 528 7.46 24.00 -16.28
N ILE A 529 7.49 24.06 -14.93
CA ILE A 529 6.56 23.51 -13.92
C ILE A 529 6.33 21.97 -14.01
N SER A 530 6.16 21.32 -12.85
CA SER A 530 6.32 19.89 -12.56
C SER A 530 5.86 18.89 -13.65
N GLU A 531 6.81 18.01 -13.98
CA GLU A 531 6.71 16.64 -14.55
C GLU A 531 5.95 16.42 -15.87
N SER A 532 6.70 16.16 -16.96
CA SER A 532 6.40 15.17 -18.04
C SER A 532 7.34 15.32 -19.26
N CYS A 533 7.58 14.23 -20.01
CA CYS A 533 7.97 14.27 -21.44
C CYS A 533 6.69 14.31 -22.29
N TYR A 534 6.73 14.88 -23.50
CA TYR A 534 5.60 14.83 -24.43
C TYR A 534 5.97 14.08 -25.70
N THR A 535 4.97 13.52 -26.37
CA THR A 535 5.14 12.78 -27.62
C THR A 535 4.90 13.69 -28.83
N SER A 536 5.73 13.59 -29.85
CA SER A 536 5.46 14.14 -31.18
C SER A 536 5.33 13.00 -32.20
N SER A 537 4.27 13.02 -33.01
CA SER A 537 4.16 12.21 -34.22
C SER A 537 4.99 12.84 -35.34
N THR A 538 5.87 12.07 -35.97
CA THR A 538 6.56 12.47 -37.21
C THR A 538 5.81 11.96 -38.42
#